data_AF-A0A8D8EVQ8-F1
#
_entry.id   AF-A0A8D8EVQ8-F1
#
_cell.length_a   1.000
_cell.length_b   1.000
_cell.length_c   1.000
_cell.angle_alpha   90.00
_cell.angle_beta   90.00
_cell.angle_gamma   90.00
#
_symmetry.space_group_name_H-M   'P 1'
#
loop_
_entity.id
_entity.type
_entity.pdbx_description
1 polymer ?
#
loop_
_entity_poly.entity_id
_entity_poly.type
_entity_poly.pdbx_seq_one_letter_code
_entity_poly.pdbx_strand_id
1 'polypeptide(L)'
;AGVFSADWSPMNPEEVAFEEAKCMEDHFGNDFGLAQKWMKWNLAESDGKTACYVKCLVEALGMYDKQAFQPNNIKQQYEAYKSDNGVDQAKSDAISNELGKIDAKDGKCESIAKGFIQVNNANKG
;
A
#
# COMPACT_ATOMS: atom_id res chain seq x y z
N ALA A 1 -17.16 14.36 -20.10
CA ALA A 1 -17.22 14.65 -18.66
C ALA A 1 -15.84 14.37 -18.09
N GLY A 2 -15.14 15.40 -17.58
CA GLY A 2 -13.83 15.23 -16.97
C GLY A 2 -13.99 14.45 -15.67
N VAL A 3 -13.24 13.35 -15.52
CA VAL A 3 -13.18 12.60 -14.28
C VAL A 3 -12.40 13.46 -13.29
N PHE A 4 -13.11 14.12 -12.38
CA PHE A 4 -12.49 14.68 -11.19
C PHE A 4 -11.81 13.52 -10.47
N SER A 5 -10.49 13.60 -10.28
CA SER A 5 -9.82 12.75 -9.30
C SER A 5 -10.51 13.03 -7.98
N ALA A 6 -11.28 12.09 -7.44
CA ALA A 6 -11.79 12.23 -6.09
C ALA A 6 -10.56 12.45 -5.18
N ASP A 7 -10.56 13.52 -4.39
CA ASP A 7 -9.54 13.71 -3.37
C ASP A 7 -9.63 12.50 -2.43
N TRP A 8 -8.53 11.75 -2.31
CA TRP A 8 -8.45 10.62 -1.39
C TRP A 8 -8.62 11.11 0.06
N SER A 9 -9.26 10.31 0.91
CA SER A 9 -9.44 10.59 2.33
C SER A 9 -9.07 9.38 3.19
N PRO A 10 -8.73 9.57 4.47
CA PRO A 10 -8.44 8.46 5.38
C PRO A 10 -9.54 7.41 5.41
N MET A 11 -9.14 6.15 5.31
CA MET A 11 -10.03 4.99 5.22
C MET A 11 -10.19 4.35 6.59
N ASN A 12 -11.42 3.95 6.92
CA ASN A 12 -11.70 3.14 8.09
C ASN A 12 -11.31 1.67 7.88
N PRO A 13 -11.28 0.82 8.93
CA PRO A 13 -10.86 -0.57 8.80
C PRO A 13 -11.68 -1.41 7.82
N GLU A 14 -12.98 -1.14 7.66
CA GLU A 14 -13.85 -1.86 6.72
C GLU A 14 -13.53 -1.48 5.28
N GLU A 15 -13.30 -0.20 5.00
CA GLU A 15 -12.87 0.27 3.68
C GLU A 15 -11.51 -0.31 3.28
N VAL A 16 -10.54 -0.34 4.22
CA VAL A 16 -9.22 -0.95 3.99
C VAL A 16 -9.35 -2.45 3.70
N ALA A 17 -10.14 -3.17 4.50
CA ALA A 17 -10.35 -4.60 4.32
C ALA A 17 -11.06 -4.93 2.99
N PHE A 18 -11.99 -4.07 2.56
CA PHE A 18 -12.67 -4.20 1.27
C PHE A 18 -11.69 -4.10 0.10
N GLU A 19 -10.86 -3.04 0.07
CA GLU A 19 -9.89 -2.87 -1.02
C GLU A 19 -8.76 -3.93 -0.96
N GLU A 20 -8.35 -4.37 0.24
CA GLU A 20 -7.43 -5.51 0.39
C GLU A 20 -8.02 -6.78 -0.23
N ALA A 21 -9.24 -7.15 0.15
CA ALA A 21 -9.91 -8.35 -0.37
C ALA A 21 -10.08 -8.29 -1.89
N LYS A 22 -10.52 -7.15 -2.42
CA LYS A 22 -10.69 -6.94 -3.86
C LYS A 22 -9.37 -7.10 -4.63
N CYS A 23 -8.30 -6.45 -4.18
CA CYS A 23 -6.98 -6.60 -4.81
C CYS A 23 -6.46 -8.04 -4.71
N MET A 24 -6.73 -8.74 -3.60
CA MET A 24 -6.39 -10.15 -3.48
C MET A 24 -7.17 -11.00 -4.50
N GLU A 25 -8.48 -10.82 -4.62
CA GLU A 25 -9.36 -11.55 -5.55
C GLU A 25 -8.97 -11.33 -7.02
N ASP A 26 -8.58 -10.11 -7.38
CA ASP A 26 -8.17 -9.77 -8.75
C ASP A 26 -6.83 -10.41 -9.14
N HIS A 27 -5.93 -10.67 -8.17
CA HIS A 27 -4.54 -11.02 -8.46
C HIS A 27 -4.09 -12.42 -7.99
N PHE A 28 -4.79 -13.07 -7.06
CA PHE A 28 -4.34 -14.38 -6.53
C PHE A 28 -4.38 -15.48 -7.60
N GLY A 29 -5.29 -15.37 -8.57
CA GLY A 29 -5.40 -16.30 -9.70
C GLY A 29 -5.56 -17.75 -9.24
N ASN A 30 -6.46 -17.99 -8.28
CA ASN A 30 -6.74 -19.29 -7.64
C ASN A 30 -5.57 -19.91 -6.85
N ASP A 31 -4.50 -19.16 -6.57
CA ASP A 31 -3.44 -19.60 -5.66
C ASP A 31 -3.77 -19.21 -4.22
N PHE A 32 -4.49 -20.11 -3.53
CA PHE A 32 -4.89 -19.88 -2.13
C PHE A 32 -3.70 -19.85 -1.16
N GLY A 33 -2.58 -20.49 -1.48
CA GLY A 33 -1.37 -20.44 -0.67
C GLY A 33 -0.71 -19.07 -0.73
N LEU A 34 -0.75 -18.43 -1.90
CA LEU A 34 -0.32 -17.04 -2.09
C LEU A 34 -1.26 -16.07 -1.39
N ALA A 35 -2.58 -16.24 -1.53
CA ALA A 35 -3.57 -15.42 -0.84
C ALA A 35 -3.37 -15.46 0.70
N GLN A 36 -3.13 -16.63 1.28
CA GLN A 36 -2.82 -16.76 2.71
C GLN A 36 -1.55 -16.02 3.15
N LYS A 37 -0.55 -15.88 2.28
CA LYS A 37 0.65 -15.08 2.56
C LYS A 37 0.32 -13.58 2.57
N TRP A 38 -0.50 -13.14 1.62
CA TRP A 38 -0.93 -11.74 1.52
C TRP A 38 -1.74 -11.29 2.73
N MET A 39 -2.69 -12.10 3.22
CA MET A 39 -3.45 -11.80 4.46
C MET A 39 -2.55 -11.62 5.69
N LYS A 40 -1.36 -12.23 5.68
CA LYS A 40 -0.37 -12.12 6.77
C LYS A 40 0.68 -11.05 6.50
N TRP A 41 0.48 -10.21 5.48
CA TRP A 41 1.43 -9.19 5.04
C TRP A 41 2.83 -9.74 4.73
N ASN A 42 2.88 -11.01 4.31
CA ASN A 42 4.09 -11.68 3.86
C ASN A 42 4.24 -11.52 2.34
N LEU A 43 4.72 -10.35 1.94
CA LEU A 43 4.93 -9.96 0.55
C LEU A 43 6.32 -10.39 0.08
N ALA A 44 6.38 -11.29 -0.91
CA ALA A 44 7.64 -11.75 -1.50
C ALA A 44 7.92 -11.00 -2.81
N GLU A 45 9.13 -10.47 -2.97
CA GLU A 45 9.54 -9.73 -4.18
C GLU A 45 9.64 -10.61 -5.44
N SER A 46 9.84 -11.91 -5.27
CA SER A 46 10.21 -12.83 -6.37
C SER A 46 9.04 -13.41 -7.16
N ASP A 47 7.78 -13.08 -6.81
CA ASP A 47 6.62 -13.57 -7.54
C ASP A 47 5.90 -12.43 -8.27
N GLY A 48 5.63 -12.62 -9.57
CA GLY A 48 5.04 -11.58 -10.42
C GLY A 48 3.60 -11.21 -10.05
N LYS A 49 2.88 -12.08 -9.31
CA LYS A 49 1.51 -11.81 -8.85
C LYS A 49 1.50 -10.82 -7.68
N THR A 50 2.41 -11.00 -6.72
CA THR A 50 2.60 -10.13 -5.56
C THR A 50 2.97 -8.73 -6.01
N ALA A 51 3.78 -8.59 -7.06
CA ALA A 51 4.13 -7.27 -7.58
C ALA A 51 2.88 -6.46 -7.98
N CYS A 52 1.96 -7.06 -8.74
CA CYS A 52 0.74 -6.35 -9.16
C CYS A 52 -0.34 -6.30 -8.07
N TYR A 53 -0.40 -7.28 -7.16
CA TYR A 53 -1.21 -7.17 -5.96
C TYR A 53 -0.80 -5.96 -5.10
N VAL A 54 0.50 -5.78 -4.86
CA VAL A 54 1.02 -4.63 -4.11
C VAL A 54 0.68 -3.33 -4.81
N LYS A 55 0.86 -3.25 -6.13
CA LYS A 55 0.45 -2.08 -6.91
C LYS A 55 -1.03 -1.75 -6.70
N CYS A 56 -1.92 -2.73 -6.88
CA CYS A 56 -3.35 -2.56 -6.66
C CYS A 56 -3.65 -2.01 -5.27
N LEU A 57 -3.05 -2.61 -4.24
CA LEU A 57 -3.27 -2.22 -2.85
C LEU A 57 -2.80 -0.80 -2.56
N VAL A 58 -1.58 -0.42 -2.96
CA VAL A 58 -1.06 0.92 -2.68
C VAL A 58 -1.78 2.02 -3.47
N GLU A 59 -2.33 1.70 -4.66
CA GLU A 59 -3.20 2.61 -5.42
C GLU A 59 -4.56 2.78 -4.73
N ALA A 60 -5.19 1.67 -4.33
CA ALA A 60 -6.51 1.68 -3.68
C ALA A 60 -6.49 2.38 -2.32
N LEU A 61 -5.41 2.17 -1.54
CA LEU A 61 -5.20 2.85 -0.25
C LEU A 61 -4.69 4.29 -0.38
N GLY A 62 -4.57 4.82 -1.61
CA GLY A 62 -4.09 6.18 -1.87
C GLY A 62 -2.64 6.44 -1.45
N MET A 63 -1.86 5.39 -1.22
CA MET A 63 -0.44 5.49 -0.90
C MET A 63 0.40 5.80 -2.14
N TYR A 64 -0.08 5.45 -3.33
CA TYR A 64 0.57 5.67 -4.62
C TYR A 64 -0.44 6.26 -5.62
N ASP A 65 -0.05 7.32 -6.31
CA ASP A 65 -0.78 7.86 -7.47
C ASP A 65 -0.13 7.37 -8.77
N LYS A 66 -0.59 7.84 -9.94
CA LYS A 66 -0.08 7.41 -11.25
C LYS A 66 1.46 7.41 -11.43
N GLN A 67 2.22 8.14 -10.60
CA GLN A 67 3.66 8.30 -10.75
C GLN A 67 4.47 8.24 -9.45
N ALA A 68 3.87 8.46 -8.27
CA ALA A 68 4.62 8.59 -7.02
C ALA A 68 3.82 8.16 -5.79
N PHE A 69 4.56 7.72 -4.76
CA PHE A 69 3.98 7.57 -3.42
C PHE A 69 3.57 8.93 -2.85
N GLN A 70 2.54 8.92 -2.01
CA GLN A 70 1.89 10.10 -1.43
C GLN A 70 2.11 10.16 0.09
N PRO A 71 3.27 10.66 0.56
CA PRO A 71 3.57 10.78 1.99
C PRO A 71 2.49 11.54 2.78
N ASN A 72 1.86 12.54 2.16
CA ASN A 72 0.81 13.32 2.82
C ASN A 72 -0.44 12.49 3.10
N ASN A 73 -0.84 11.58 2.20
CA ASN A 73 -1.98 10.69 2.39
C ASN A 73 -1.69 9.70 3.52
N ILE A 74 -0.48 9.15 3.56
CA ILE A 74 -0.04 8.23 4.63
C ILE A 74 -0.07 8.94 5.99
N LYS A 75 0.39 10.20 6.05
CA LYS A 75 0.30 11.01 7.26
C LYS A 75 -1.15 11.32 7.66
N GLN A 76 -2.02 11.62 6.70
CA GLN A 76 -3.45 11.82 6.98
C GLN A 76 -4.11 10.55 7.53
N GLN A 77 -3.79 9.37 6.97
CA GLN A 77 -4.24 8.08 7.51
C GLN A 77 -3.77 7.88 8.95
N TYR A 78 -2.49 8.18 9.21
CA TYR A 78 -1.95 8.11 10.57
C TYR A 78 -2.69 9.05 11.53
N GLU A 79 -2.83 10.33 11.17
CA GLU A 79 -3.46 11.34 12.04
C GLU A 79 -4.92 11.00 12.37
N ALA A 80 -5.65 10.40 11.43
CA ALA A 80 -7.03 9.97 11.64
C ALA A 80 -7.20 8.88 12.70
N TYR A 81 -6.18 8.03 12.90
CA TYR A 81 -6.26 6.82 13.75
C TYR A 81 -5.11 6.69 14.76
N LYS A 82 -4.31 7.73 14.99
CA LYS A 82 -3.15 7.70 15.91
C LYS A 82 -3.49 7.38 17.37
N SER A 83 -4.75 7.54 17.77
CA SER A 83 -5.24 7.11 19.08
C SER A 83 -5.28 5.59 19.25
N ASP A 84 -5.46 4.86 18.14
CA ASP A 84 -5.82 3.44 18.17
C ASP A 84 -4.80 2.54 17.44
N ASN A 85 -3.94 3.11 16.60
CA ASN A 85 -3.01 2.35 15.75
C ASN A 85 -1.72 1.87 16.45
N GLY A 86 -1.42 2.36 17.66
CA GLY A 86 -0.24 1.94 18.43
C GLY A 86 1.11 2.36 17.84
N VAL A 87 1.13 3.26 16.85
CA VAL A 87 2.34 3.76 16.19
C VAL A 87 2.65 5.17 16.66
N ASP A 88 3.91 5.43 17.02
CA ASP A 88 4.33 6.79 17.37
C ASP A 88 4.53 7.68 16.12
N GLN A 89 4.48 9.00 16.34
CA GLN A 89 4.61 9.99 15.26
C GLN A 89 5.92 9.83 14.49
N ALA A 90 7.04 9.54 15.19
CA ALA A 90 8.35 9.47 14.57
C ALA A 90 8.46 8.27 13.61
N LYS A 91 7.91 7.12 13.99
CA LYS A 91 7.81 5.93 13.12
C LYS A 91 6.92 6.22 11.90
N SER A 92 5.78 6.87 12.09
CA SER A 92 4.89 7.28 10.99
C SER A 92 5.57 8.24 10.00
N ASP A 93 6.26 9.26 10.51
CA ASP A 93 7.02 10.22 9.70
C ASP A 93 8.17 9.55 8.94
N ALA A 94 8.88 8.62 9.60
CA ALA A 94 9.95 7.86 8.97
C ALA A 94 9.44 7.03 7.79
N ILE A 95 8.39 6.22 7.99
CA ILE A 95 7.78 5.39 6.95
C ILE A 95 7.28 6.24 5.79
N SER A 96 6.55 7.31 6.07
CA SER A 96 6.02 8.22 5.04
C SER A 96 7.14 8.85 4.19
N ASN A 97 8.22 9.27 4.85
CA ASN A 97 9.38 9.86 4.18
C ASN A 97 10.18 8.83 3.36
N GLU A 98 10.28 7.58 3.82
CA GLU A 98 10.94 6.50 3.10
C GLU A 98 10.16 6.10 1.84
N LEU A 99 8.84 5.95 1.96
CA LEU A 99 7.96 5.68 0.81
C LEU A 99 8.02 6.79 -0.23
N GLY A 100 8.04 8.06 0.21
CA GLY A 100 8.15 9.22 -0.69
C GLY A 100 9.46 9.32 -1.47
N LYS A 101 10.50 8.55 -1.10
CA LYS A 101 11.79 8.50 -1.82
C LYS A 101 11.84 7.41 -2.90
N ILE A 102 10.83 6.54 -2.97
CA ILE A 102 10.79 5.47 -3.96
C ILE A 102 10.59 6.08 -5.35
N ASP A 103 11.54 5.84 -6.26
CA ASP A 103 11.39 6.22 -7.67
C ASP A 103 10.69 5.10 -8.44
N ALA A 104 9.37 5.23 -8.59
CA ALA A 104 8.52 4.31 -9.32
C ALA A 104 7.67 5.04 -10.39
N LYS A 105 8.24 6.05 -11.05
CA LYS A 105 7.53 6.88 -12.05
C LYS A 105 7.11 6.13 -13.31
N ASP A 106 7.67 4.95 -13.54
CA ASP A 106 7.30 4.08 -14.66
C ASP A 106 5.95 3.39 -14.46
N GLY A 107 5.38 3.45 -13.24
CA GLY A 107 4.08 2.88 -12.90
C GLY A 107 4.03 1.34 -12.98
N LYS A 108 5.19 0.68 -13.02
CA LYS A 108 5.26 -0.78 -13.17
C LYS A 108 5.07 -1.49 -11.84
N CYS A 109 4.41 -2.63 -11.87
CA CYS A 109 4.18 -3.46 -10.69
C CYS A 109 5.49 -3.76 -9.94
N GLU A 110 6.54 -4.12 -10.67
CA GLU A 110 7.84 -4.50 -10.10
C GLU A 110 8.55 -3.32 -9.43
N SER A 111 8.54 -2.15 -10.06
CA SER A 111 9.18 -0.94 -9.53
C SER A 111 8.50 -0.46 -8.25
N ILE A 112 7.16 -0.45 -8.25
CA ILE A 112 6.35 -0.08 -7.08
C ILE A 112 6.53 -1.09 -5.95
N ALA A 113 6.37 -2.38 -6.25
CA ALA A 113 6.42 -3.43 -5.25
C ALA A 113 7.81 -3.56 -4.62
N LYS A 114 8.88 -3.45 -5.41
CA LYS A 114 10.26 -3.49 -4.88
C LYS A 114 10.47 -2.42 -3.81
N GLY A 115 10.12 -1.17 -4.10
CA GLY A 115 10.27 -0.08 -3.13
C GLY A 115 9.38 -0.27 -1.90
N PHE A 116 8.11 -0.61 -2.12
CA PHE A 116 7.15 -0.79 -1.03
C PHE A 116 7.53 -1.95 -0.10
N ILE A 117 7.88 -3.11 -0.66
CA ILE A 117 8.24 -4.31 0.11
C ILE A 117 9.51 -4.06 0.93
N GLN A 118 10.49 -3.32 0.39
CA GLN A 118 11.68 -2.92 1.13
C GLN A 118 11.32 -2.10 2.38
N VAL A 119 10.47 -1.08 2.25
CA VAL A 119 10.06 -0.25 3.39
C VAL A 119 9.19 -1.04 4.38
N ASN A 120 8.25 -1.84 3.88
CA ASN A 120 7.41 -2.72 4.71
C ASN A 120 8.28 -3.66 5.56
N ASN A 121 9.25 -4.36 4.94
CA ASN A 121 10.11 -5.31 5.65
C ASN A 121 11.04 -4.62 6.66
N ALA A 122 11.51 -3.41 6.37
CA ALA A 122 12.35 -2.64 7.30
C ALA A 122 11.58 -2.18 8.57
N ASN A 123 10.26 -2.09 8.47
CA ASN A 123 9.40 -1.52 9.52
C ASN A 123 8.41 -2.55 10.11
N LYS A 124 8.57 -3.85 9.80
CA LYS A 124 7.79 -4.95 10.39
C LYS A 124 8.03 -5.04 11.90
N GLY A 125 6.95 -4.91 12.68
CA GLY A 125 6.93 -4.94 14.15
C GLY A 125 6.21 -3.72 14.70
#